data_AF-A0A5C4RG91-F1
#
_entry.id   AF-A0A5C4RG91-F1
#
_cell.length_a   1.000
_cell.length_b   1.000
_cell.length_c   1.000
_cell.angle_alpha   90.00
_cell.angle_beta   90.00
_cell.angle_gamma   90.00
#
_symmetry.space_group_name_H-M   'P 1'
#
loop_
_entity.id
_entity.type
_entity.pdbx_description
1 polymer ?
#
loop_
_entity_poly.entity_id
_entity_poly.type
_entity_poly.pdbx_seq_one_letter_code
_entity_poly.pdbx_strand_id
1 'polypeptide(L)'
;MDIRKQFDWQGLLLTPLSDELISRELDENEPAWEYIDGEMVKLGSLAHSSINIEEIQRQALQLLSEKSKDFRLMVHLLRTLQHGSNPAEVILAMELLADYIQHYWQTAWPQKPLLKRRLAQQVIKRFDSAQPGFCEQANETQREEAQGALAHLAQCWHTDEPALAKEIDQLRPRYARKPEPKPAAAPAESTETTAQSANTSAPTSTPIPDVTVDSSNEKAWKQTLLTVADLICERQSDSPVGYRLRRYAIWHTLTTAPMANGAGKTPLAPTSADRTAEYLAKLPAADKSLLQQIEQSLTLAPYWLDGHALAAQAAEKLGYRVVADAIRDELRAFLDRLPVLQRLTFSDMSPFIS
;
A
#
# COMPACT_ATOMS: atom_id res chain seq x y z
N MET A 1 7.29 16.95 12.61
CA MET A 1 7.24 16.98 14.09
C MET A 1 7.83 15.67 14.59
N ASP A 2 8.44 15.66 15.77
CA ASP A 2 8.97 14.44 16.38
C ASP A 2 7.80 13.60 16.91
N ILE A 3 7.46 12.50 16.20
CA ILE A 3 6.31 11.63 16.53
C ILE A 3 6.36 11.14 17.98
N ARG A 4 7.55 10.92 18.53
CA ARG A 4 7.74 10.45 19.91
C ARG A 4 7.29 11.49 20.95
N LYS A 5 7.15 12.75 20.57
CA LYS A 5 6.68 13.85 21.44
C LYS A 5 5.24 14.27 21.16
N GLN A 6 4.58 13.64 20.20
CA GLN A 6 3.21 13.99 19.82
C GLN A 6 2.20 13.65 20.92
N PHE A 7 2.39 12.51 21.57
CA PHE A 7 1.59 12.05 22.71
C PHE A 7 2.52 11.55 23.82
N ASP A 8 1.99 11.46 25.04
CA ASP A 8 2.59 10.66 26.11
C ASP A 8 2.27 9.18 25.88
N TRP A 9 2.91 8.60 24.85
CA TRP A 9 2.58 7.27 24.35
C TRP A 9 2.63 6.20 25.44
N GLN A 10 3.75 6.09 26.16
CA GLN A 10 3.92 5.12 27.23
C GLN A 10 3.07 5.46 28.46
N GLY A 11 2.94 6.74 28.84
CA GLY A 11 2.14 7.13 30.00
C GLY A 11 0.66 6.79 29.82
N LEU A 12 0.10 7.05 28.64
CA LEU A 12 -1.28 6.70 28.30
C LEU A 12 -1.46 5.18 28.17
N LEU A 13 -0.52 4.49 27.50
CA LEU A 13 -0.55 3.03 27.35
C LEU A 13 -0.53 2.30 28.70
N LEU A 14 0.30 2.76 29.64
CA LEU A 14 0.52 2.12 30.94
C LEU A 14 -0.32 2.71 32.06
N THR A 15 -1.28 3.59 31.74
CA THR A 15 -2.23 4.12 32.73
C THR A 15 -2.93 2.95 33.43
N PRO A 16 -2.91 2.90 34.77
CA PRO A 16 -3.45 1.78 35.53
C PRO A 16 -4.98 1.73 35.40
N LEU A 17 -5.48 0.54 35.06
CA LEU A 17 -6.91 0.22 35.03
C LEU A 17 -7.19 -0.92 36.02
N SER A 18 -8.46 -1.09 36.43
CA SER A 18 -8.83 -2.25 37.24
C SER A 18 -8.68 -3.56 36.46
N ASP A 19 -8.41 -4.66 37.16
CA ASP A 19 -8.26 -5.99 36.54
C ASP A 19 -9.47 -6.40 35.70
N GLU A 20 -10.67 -5.97 36.10
CA GLU A 20 -11.90 -6.15 35.34
C GLU A 20 -11.85 -5.46 33.98
N LEU A 21 -11.38 -4.21 33.91
CA LEU A 21 -11.27 -3.46 32.66
C LEU A 21 -10.14 -3.97 31.76
N ILE A 22 -9.06 -4.49 32.35
CA ILE A 22 -7.95 -5.08 31.60
C ILE A 22 -8.40 -6.37 30.90
N SER A 23 -9.12 -7.24 31.61
CA SER A 23 -9.50 -8.58 31.13
C SER A 23 -10.76 -8.63 30.26
N ARG A 24 -11.55 -7.55 30.25
CA ARG A 24 -12.79 -7.43 29.50
C ARG A 24 -12.56 -7.10 28.03
N GLU A 25 -13.43 -7.65 27.18
CA GLU A 25 -13.55 -7.27 25.78
C GLU A 25 -13.98 -5.81 25.64
N LEU A 26 -13.42 -5.08 24.68
CA LEU A 26 -13.93 -3.78 24.31
C LEU A 26 -15.31 -3.92 23.65
N ASP A 27 -16.30 -3.13 24.08
CA ASP A 27 -17.65 -3.18 23.52
C ASP A 27 -17.62 -2.82 22.03
N GLU A 28 -18.19 -3.68 21.19
CA GLU A 28 -18.28 -3.45 19.74
C GLU A 28 -19.10 -2.19 19.40
N ASN A 29 -19.96 -1.73 20.31
CA ASN A 29 -20.74 -0.49 20.17
C ASN A 29 -20.05 0.74 20.77
N GLU A 30 -18.82 0.63 21.28
CA GLU A 30 -18.07 1.78 21.76
C GLU A 30 -17.77 2.70 20.56
N PRO A 31 -18.26 3.96 20.53
CA PRO A 31 -18.19 4.80 19.32
C PRO A 31 -16.76 5.05 18.83
N ALA A 32 -15.81 5.19 19.77
CA ALA A 32 -14.40 5.35 19.45
C ALA A 32 -13.80 4.07 18.82
N TRP A 33 -14.24 2.88 19.26
CA TRP A 33 -13.83 1.61 18.69
C TRP A 33 -14.36 1.43 17.26
N GLU A 34 -15.66 1.68 17.05
CA GLU A 34 -16.29 1.60 15.73
C GLU A 34 -15.63 2.54 14.71
N TYR A 35 -15.32 3.77 15.13
CA TYR A 35 -14.57 4.71 14.31
C TYR A 35 -13.18 4.18 13.95
N ILE A 36 -12.41 3.70 14.95
CA ILE A 36 -11.08 3.15 14.71
C ILE A 36 -11.16 1.95 13.75
N ASP A 37 -11.98 0.95 14.01
CA ASP A 37 -12.05 -0.24 13.16
C ASP A 37 -12.51 0.11 11.73
N GLY A 38 -13.51 0.98 11.59
CA GLY A 38 -14.01 1.47 10.30
C GLY A 38 -12.95 2.21 9.48
N GLU A 39 -12.18 3.11 10.09
CA GLU A 39 -11.07 3.79 9.41
C GLU A 39 -9.94 2.83 9.04
N MET A 40 -9.70 1.80 9.86
CA MET A 40 -8.63 0.84 9.65
C MET A 40 -8.89 -0.12 8.47
N VAL A 41 -10.12 -0.22 7.98
CA VAL A 41 -10.45 -0.86 6.69
C VAL A 41 -9.95 -0.03 5.52
N LYS A 42 -9.98 1.29 5.63
CA LYS A 42 -9.50 2.22 4.59
C LYS A 42 -7.97 2.26 4.53
N LEU A 43 -7.29 1.88 5.60
CA LEU A 43 -5.83 1.92 5.70
C LEU A 43 -5.16 0.94 4.71
N GLY A 44 -4.49 1.48 3.69
CA GLY A 44 -3.93 0.71 2.56
C GLY A 44 -4.89 0.51 1.37
N SER A 45 -6.01 1.23 1.34
CA SER A 45 -6.96 1.30 0.22
C SER A 45 -6.81 2.62 -0.57
N LEU A 46 -7.60 2.80 -1.63
CA LEU A 46 -7.67 4.06 -2.40
C LEU A 46 -8.11 5.27 -1.56
N ALA A 47 -8.79 5.04 -0.43
CA ALA A 47 -9.22 6.08 0.50
C ALA A 47 -8.17 6.40 1.58
N HIS A 48 -6.96 5.83 1.51
CA HIS A 48 -5.94 5.99 2.53
C HIS A 48 -5.58 7.46 2.82
N SER A 49 -5.56 8.31 1.79
CA SER A 49 -5.26 9.75 1.93
C SER A 49 -6.33 10.56 2.67
N SER A 50 -7.54 10.01 2.85
CA SER A 50 -8.61 10.65 3.62
C SER A 50 -8.59 10.31 5.12
N ILE A 51 -7.71 9.41 5.54
CA ILE A 51 -7.66 8.93 6.92
C ILE A 51 -6.89 9.92 7.79
N ASN A 52 -7.50 10.34 8.88
CA ASN A 52 -6.80 11.09 9.91
C ASN A 52 -6.11 10.13 10.88
N ILE A 53 -4.85 9.79 10.60
CA ILE A 53 -4.05 8.86 11.40
C ILE A 53 -3.86 9.37 12.84
N GLU A 54 -3.64 10.68 13.00
CA GLU A 54 -3.46 11.31 14.31
C GLU A 54 -4.73 11.20 15.17
N GLU A 55 -5.92 11.35 14.56
CA GLU A 55 -7.20 11.14 15.24
C GLU A 55 -7.34 9.71 15.74
N ILE A 56 -7.02 8.72 14.91
CA ILE A 56 -7.08 7.29 15.26
C ILE A 56 -6.16 7.01 16.44
N GLN A 57 -4.92 7.51 16.39
CA GLN A 57 -3.93 7.35 17.46
C GLN A 57 -4.42 7.97 18.76
N ARG A 58 -4.97 9.19 18.71
CA ARG A 58 -5.51 9.88 19.89
C ARG A 58 -6.65 9.11 20.54
N GLN A 59 -7.63 8.65 19.74
CA GLN A 59 -8.77 7.89 20.26
C GLN A 59 -8.35 6.52 20.81
N ALA A 60 -7.42 5.85 20.13
CA ALA A 60 -6.90 4.56 20.58
C ALA A 60 -6.15 4.68 21.92
N LEU A 61 -5.31 5.70 22.08
CA LEU A 61 -4.62 5.98 23.34
C LEU A 61 -5.59 6.35 24.46
N GLN A 62 -6.63 7.13 24.18
CA GLN A 62 -7.66 7.47 25.16
C GLN A 62 -8.41 6.22 25.65
N LEU A 63 -8.81 5.33 24.73
CA LEU A 63 -9.46 4.07 25.09
C LEU A 63 -8.53 3.17 25.92
N LEU A 64 -7.24 3.12 25.57
CA LEU A 64 -6.23 2.38 26.32
C LEU A 64 -6.04 2.94 27.73
N SER A 65 -6.12 4.26 27.92
CA SER A 65 -5.93 4.89 29.23
C SER A 65 -7.17 4.84 30.12
N GLU A 66 -8.38 4.82 29.54
CA GLU A 66 -9.62 5.03 30.30
C GLU A 66 -10.54 3.81 30.39
N LYS A 67 -10.56 2.93 29.37
CA LYS A 67 -11.66 1.97 29.19
C LYS A 67 -11.26 0.51 29.02
N SER A 68 -10.14 0.21 28.38
CA SER A 68 -9.80 -1.18 28.05
C SER A 68 -8.32 -1.39 27.74
N LYS A 69 -7.80 -2.59 28.03
CA LYS A 69 -6.54 -3.10 27.46
C LYS A 69 -6.86 -4.27 26.53
N ASP A 70 -7.81 -4.11 25.61
CA ASP A 70 -8.08 -5.10 24.57
C ASP A 70 -6.90 -5.12 23.57
N PHE A 71 -6.34 -6.30 23.34
CA PHE A 71 -5.20 -6.44 22.44
C PHE A 71 -5.53 -6.10 20.97
N ARG A 72 -6.79 -6.21 20.53
CA ARG A 72 -7.21 -5.75 19.19
C ARG A 72 -6.97 -4.26 19.05
N LEU A 73 -7.32 -3.47 20.06
CA LEU A 73 -7.08 -2.03 20.07
C LEU A 73 -5.59 -1.70 19.94
N MET A 74 -4.75 -2.43 20.67
CA MET A 74 -3.29 -2.33 20.54
C MET A 74 -2.81 -2.67 19.13
N VAL A 75 -3.36 -3.72 18.50
CA VAL A 75 -3.04 -4.10 17.11
C VAL A 75 -3.39 -2.99 16.12
N HIS A 76 -4.51 -2.29 16.30
CA HIS A 76 -4.87 -1.15 15.44
C HIS A 76 -3.94 0.05 15.66
N LEU A 77 -3.64 0.40 16.91
CA LEU A 77 -2.70 1.46 17.24
C LEU A 77 -1.33 1.20 16.58
N LEU A 78 -0.77 0.02 16.78
CA LEU A 78 0.52 -0.36 16.19
C LEU A 78 0.48 -0.33 14.66
N ARG A 79 -0.63 -0.73 14.05
CA ARG A 79 -0.77 -0.70 12.59
C ARG A 79 -0.69 0.72 12.02
N THR A 80 -1.07 1.76 12.79
CA THR A 80 -0.88 3.17 12.35
C THR A 80 0.59 3.57 12.27
N LEU A 81 1.42 3.06 13.19
CA LEU A 81 2.85 3.36 13.30
C LEU A 81 3.70 2.47 12.37
N GLN A 82 3.23 1.27 12.06
CA GLN A 82 3.92 0.32 11.17
C GLN A 82 3.68 0.57 9.68
N HIS A 83 2.76 1.46 9.32
CA HIS A 83 2.41 1.70 7.92
C HIS A 83 3.39 2.62 7.20
N GLY A 84 3.93 3.62 7.90
CA GLY A 84 4.94 4.53 7.39
C GLY A 84 6.31 3.86 7.28
N SER A 85 7.16 4.37 6.41
CA SER A 85 8.59 3.99 6.37
C SER A 85 9.44 4.80 7.36
N ASN A 86 8.81 5.60 8.24
CA ASN A 86 9.49 6.44 9.21
C ASN A 86 10.15 5.58 10.31
N PRO A 87 11.49 5.59 10.44
CA PRO A 87 12.17 4.77 11.43
C PRO A 87 11.74 5.02 12.87
N ALA A 88 11.43 6.27 13.23
CA ALA A 88 11.04 6.63 14.59
C ALA A 88 9.68 6.03 14.98
N GLU A 89 8.73 5.97 14.05
CA GLU A 89 7.40 5.35 14.26
C GLU A 89 7.51 3.84 14.43
N VAL A 90 8.34 3.20 13.61
CA VAL A 90 8.55 1.76 13.66
C VAL A 90 9.22 1.34 14.98
N ILE A 91 10.22 2.09 15.45
CA ILE A 91 10.86 1.81 16.76
C ILE A 91 9.86 2.04 17.89
N LEU A 92 9.11 3.15 17.87
CA LEU A 92 8.08 3.43 18.86
C LEU A 92 7.05 2.30 18.92
N ALA A 93 6.63 1.75 17.78
CA ALA A 93 5.73 0.61 17.73
C ALA A 93 6.33 -0.66 18.39
N MET A 94 7.63 -0.91 18.24
CA MET A 94 8.32 -2.02 18.90
C MET A 94 8.34 -1.83 20.43
N GLU A 95 8.67 -0.61 20.88
CA GLU A 95 8.72 -0.23 22.30
C GLU A 95 7.33 -0.36 22.95
N LEU A 96 6.30 0.23 22.34
CA LEU A 96 4.93 0.14 22.86
C LEU A 96 4.41 -1.29 22.92
N LEU A 97 4.74 -2.12 21.93
CA LEU A 97 4.37 -3.52 21.96
C LEU A 97 5.06 -4.27 23.10
N ALA A 98 6.36 -4.03 23.32
CA ALA A 98 7.10 -4.65 24.41
C ALA A 98 6.53 -4.26 25.77
N ASP A 99 6.28 -2.95 25.99
CA ASP A 99 5.65 -2.43 27.20
C ASP A 99 4.29 -3.07 27.44
N TYR A 100 3.45 -3.16 26.40
CA TYR A 100 2.14 -3.77 26.50
C TYR A 100 2.21 -5.26 26.87
N ILE A 101 3.11 -6.02 26.23
CA ILE A 101 3.25 -7.45 26.50
C ILE A 101 3.71 -7.67 27.94
N GLN A 102 4.72 -6.92 28.37
CA GLN A 102 5.27 -7.03 29.72
C GLN A 102 4.21 -6.85 30.81
N HIS A 103 3.25 -5.95 30.61
CA HIS A 103 2.26 -5.61 31.64
C HIS A 103 0.91 -6.32 31.48
N TYR A 104 0.48 -6.56 30.24
CA TYR A 104 -0.90 -6.94 29.96
C TYR A 104 -1.04 -8.25 29.15
N TRP A 105 0.04 -8.89 28.70
CA TRP A 105 -0.07 -10.10 27.87
C TRP A 105 -0.84 -11.25 28.52
N GLN A 106 -0.75 -11.41 29.84
CA GLN A 106 -1.43 -12.51 30.53
C GLN A 106 -2.91 -12.22 30.80
N THR A 107 -3.25 -10.97 31.07
CA THR A 107 -4.57 -10.58 31.61
C THR A 107 -5.47 -9.94 30.57
N ALA A 108 -4.91 -9.23 29.58
CA ALA A 108 -5.67 -8.54 28.54
C ALA A 108 -6.53 -9.50 27.70
N TRP A 109 -7.72 -9.04 27.33
CA TRP A 109 -8.50 -9.70 26.29
C TRP A 109 -7.74 -9.67 24.93
N PRO A 110 -7.83 -10.70 24.05
CA PRO A 110 -8.61 -11.92 24.18
C PRO A 110 -7.96 -12.99 25.07
N GLN A 111 -8.80 -13.65 25.88
CA GLN A 111 -8.39 -14.75 26.76
C GLN A 111 -8.08 -16.05 26.02
N LYS A 112 -8.45 -16.16 24.73
CA LYS A 112 -8.18 -17.34 23.89
C LYS A 112 -6.74 -17.27 23.37
N PRO A 113 -5.80 -18.14 23.82
CA PRO A 113 -4.38 -18.01 23.49
C PRO A 113 -4.08 -18.08 21.98
N LEU A 114 -4.79 -18.95 21.26
CA LEU A 114 -4.62 -19.09 19.80
C LEU A 114 -4.99 -17.83 19.02
N LEU A 115 -6.05 -17.13 19.44
CA LEU A 115 -6.46 -15.87 18.81
C LEU A 115 -5.44 -14.77 19.11
N LYS A 116 -5.02 -14.66 20.38
CA LYS A 116 -4.03 -13.68 20.82
C LYS A 116 -2.68 -13.86 20.10
N ARG A 117 -2.22 -15.11 19.97
CA ARG A 117 -1.04 -15.48 19.18
C ARG A 117 -1.17 -15.08 17.71
N ARG A 118 -2.31 -15.39 17.08
CA ARG A 118 -2.55 -15.01 15.67
C ARG A 118 -2.50 -13.49 15.47
N LEU A 119 -3.08 -12.72 16.39
CA LEU A 119 -3.02 -11.25 16.35
C LEU A 119 -1.58 -10.76 16.48
N ALA A 120 -0.80 -11.32 17.41
CA ALA A 120 0.61 -10.99 17.57
C ALA A 120 1.42 -11.31 16.30
N GLN A 121 1.21 -12.48 15.68
CA GLN A 121 1.85 -12.84 14.40
C GLN A 121 1.52 -11.85 13.28
N GLN A 122 0.30 -11.31 13.24
CA GLN A 122 -0.04 -10.26 12.27
C GLN A 122 0.76 -8.98 12.50
N VAL A 123 1.01 -8.61 13.75
CA VAL A 123 1.85 -7.45 14.11
C VAL A 123 3.31 -7.71 13.72
N ILE A 124 3.85 -8.91 14.00
CA ILE A 124 5.22 -9.30 13.61
C ILE A 124 5.39 -9.26 12.08
N LYS A 125 4.43 -9.80 11.33
CA LYS A 125 4.45 -9.78 9.85
C LYS A 125 4.46 -8.36 9.29
N ARG A 126 3.82 -7.39 9.98
CA ARG A 126 3.88 -5.97 9.59
C ARG A 126 5.23 -5.36 9.87
N PHE A 127 5.92 -5.73 10.96
CA PHE A 127 7.33 -5.34 11.13
C PHE A 127 8.21 -5.94 10.04
N ASP A 128 8.00 -7.19 9.61
CA ASP A 128 8.76 -7.73 8.47
C ASP A 128 8.49 -6.94 7.18
N SER A 129 7.25 -6.49 6.97
CA SER A 129 6.87 -5.67 5.81
C SER A 129 7.45 -4.25 5.86
N ALA A 130 7.61 -3.66 7.05
CA ALA A 130 8.19 -2.32 7.24
C ALA A 130 9.73 -2.32 7.22
N GLN A 131 10.36 -3.49 7.37
CA GLN A 131 11.81 -3.63 7.48
C GLN A 131 12.61 -3.01 6.31
N PRO A 132 12.20 -3.16 5.03
CA PRO A 132 12.94 -2.56 3.92
C PRO A 132 12.96 -1.02 4.00
N GLY A 133 11.78 -0.40 4.16
CA GLY A 133 11.67 1.07 4.27
C GLY A 133 12.40 1.63 5.49
N PHE A 134 12.34 0.91 6.62
CA PHE A 134 13.16 1.22 7.79
C PHE A 134 14.66 1.20 7.45
N CYS A 135 15.14 0.15 6.81
CA CYS A 135 16.55 0.00 6.47
C CYS A 135 17.03 1.03 5.44
N GLU A 136 16.16 1.58 4.61
CA GLU A 136 16.52 2.66 3.69
C GLU A 136 16.69 4.02 4.41
N GLN A 137 15.86 4.29 5.41
CA GLN A 137 15.76 5.63 6.04
C GLN A 137 16.52 5.74 7.37
N ALA A 138 16.75 4.62 8.07
CA ALA A 138 17.30 4.63 9.43
C ALA A 138 18.79 5.00 9.48
N ASN A 139 19.15 5.88 10.42
CA ASN A 139 20.54 6.14 10.78
C ASN A 139 21.10 5.04 11.71
N GLU A 140 22.38 5.15 12.08
CA GLU A 140 23.05 4.14 12.91
C GLU A 140 22.43 4.01 14.31
N THR A 141 22.15 5.14 14.97
CA THR A 141 21.49 5.18 16.28
C THR A 141 20.10 4.52 16.24
N GLN A 142 19.29 4.82 15.23
CA GLN A 142 17.96 4.24 15.06
C GLN A 142 18.01 2.72 14.84
N ARG A 143 19.05 2.22 14.16
CA ARG A 143 19.25 0.78 14.00
C ARG A 143 19.59 0.13 15.33
N GLU A 144 20.47 0.74 16.12
CA GLU A 144 20.80 0.26 17.47
C GLU A 144 19.56 0.27 18.39
N GLU A 145 18.76 1.33 18.36
CA GLU A 145 17.48 1.41 19.08
C GLU A 145 16.53 0.30 18.65
N ALA A 146 16.34 0.08 17.33
CA ALA A 146 15.51 -1.01 16.83
C ALA A 146 16.03 -2.39 17.25
N GLN A 147 17.37 -2.59 17.26
CA GLN A 147 17.96 -3.82 17.78
C GLN A 147 17.65 -4.03 19.26
N GLY A 148 17.72 -2.97 20.07
CA GLY A 148 17.38 -3.01 21.49
C GLY A 148 15.90 -3.31 21.71
N ALA A 149 15.01 -2.62 21.00
CA ALA A 149 13.56 -2.79 21.11
C ALA A 149 13.12 -4.21 20.70
N LEU A 150 13.65 -4.75 19.60
CA LEU A 150 13.36 -6.13 19.18
C LEU A 150 13.91 -7.17 20.16
N ALA A 151 15.10 -6.93 20.74
CA ALA A 151 15.64 -7.82 21.76
C ALA A 151 14.76 -7.85 23.01
N HIS A 152 14.31 -6.68 23.46
CA HIS A 152 13.43 -6.56 24.61
C HIS A 152 12.07 -7.23 24.35
N LEU A 153 11.50 -7.00 23.17
CA LEU A 153 10.26 -7.65 22.73
C LEU A 153 10.35 -9.19 22.71
N ALA A 154 11.45 -9.75 22.19
CA ALA A 154 11.69 -11.19 22.22
C ALA A 154 11.77 -11.71 23.66
N GLN A 155 12.42 -10.96 24.56
CA GLN A 155 12.53 -11.31 25.97
C GLN A 155 11.15 -11.35 26.66
N CYS A 156 10.25 -10.40 26.35
CA CYS A 156 8.90 -10.35 26.92
C CYS A 156 8.07 -11.61 26.58
N TRP A 157 8.29 -12.22 25.42
CA TRP A 157 7.58 -13.44 25.01
C TRP A 157 8.34 -14.74 25.27
N HIS A 158 9.58 -14.69 25.74
CA HIS A 158 10.45 -15.86 25.82
C HIS A 158 9.83 -17.02 26.62
N THR A 159 9.14 -16.70 27.72
CA THR A 159 8.50 -17.68 28.60
C THR A 159 7.12 -18.12 28.10
N ASP A 160 6.28 -17.17 27.70
CA ASP A 160 4.87 -17.41 27.43
C ASP A 160 4.59 -17.85 25.98
N GLU A 161 5.37 -17.32 25.03
CA GLU A 161 5.18 -17.49 23.60
C GLU A 161 6.53 -17.67 22.86
N PRO A 162 7.26 -18.77 23.13
CA PRO A 162 8.61 -18.98 22.60
C PRO A 162 8.68 -19.02 21.07
N ALA A 163 7.57 -19.38 20.40
CA ALA A 163 7.47 -19.31 18.95
C ALA A 163 7.50 -17.86 18.44
N LEU A 164 6.78 -16.94 19.09
CA LEU A 164 6.78 -15.52 18.73
C LEU A 164 8.13 -14.87 19.02
N ALA A 165 8.74 -15.21 20.16
CA ALA A 165 10.09 -14.74 20.50
C ALA A 165 11.10 -15.14 19.41
N LYS A 166 11.03 -16.38 18.93
CA LYS A 166 11.89 -16.86 17.83
C LYS A 166 11.63 -16.12 16.51
N GLU A 167 10.39 -15.78 16.18
CA GLU A 167 10.07 -14.98 14.99
C GLU A 167 10.69 -13.57 15.08
N ILE A 168 10.64 -12.94 16.26
CA ILE A 168 11.29 -11.63 16.51
C ILE A 168 12.83 -11.74 16.40
N ASP A 169 13.44 -12.77 16.99
CA ASP A 169 14.89 -12.99 16.91
C ASP A 169 15.38 -13.18 15.46
N GLN A 170 14.55 -13.80 14.61
CA GLN A 170 14.84 -13.94 13.18
C GLN A 170 14.71 -12.62 12.41
N LEU A 171 13.82 -11.74 12.86
CA LEU A 171 13.60 -10.43 12.25
C LEU A 171 14.69 -9.44 12.63
N ARG A 172 15.17 -9.51 13.87
CA ARG A 172 16.19 -8.64 14.45
C ARG A 172 17.41 -8.38 13.55
N PRO A 173 18.15 -9.38 13.05
CA PRO A 173 19.33 -9.12 12.21
C PRO A 173 19.00 -8.43 10.87
N ARG A 174 17.75 -8.52 10.38
CA ARG A 174 17.34 -7.82 9.15
C ARG A 174 17.28 -6.31 9.36
N TYR A 175 16.81 -5.86 10.53
CA TYR A 175 16.76 -4.44 10.89
C TYR A 175 18.15 -3.79 11.08
N ALA A 176 19.20 -4.61 11.25
CA ALA A 176 20.59 -4.12 11.31
C ALA A 176 21.22 -3.86 9.93
N ARG A 177 20.58 -4.29 8.83
CA ARG A 177 21.14 -4.20 7.47
C ARG A 177 21.27 -2.76 7.02
N LYS A 178 22.50 -2.30 6.78
CA LYS A 178 22.76 -1.03 6.08
C LYS A 178 22.31 -1.17 4.61
N PRO A 179 21.74 -0.13 3.99
CA PRO A 179 21.42 -0.16 2.58
C PRO A 179 22.71 -0.42 1.81
N GLU A 180 22.69 -1.37 0.87
CA GLU A 180 23.85 -1.60 0.01
C GLU A 180 24.16 -0.29 -0.74
N PRO A 181 25.44 0.11 -0.84
CA PRO A 181 25.80 1.20 -1.71
C PRO A 181 25.35 0.84 -3.12
N LYS A 182 24.37 1.57 -3.64
CA LYS A 182 24.01 1.53 -5.05
C LYS A 182 25.33 1.69 -5.83
N PRO A 183 25.66 0.82 -6.81
CA PRO A 183 26.85 1.03 -7.62
C PRO A 183 26.81 2.46 -8.13
N ALA A 184 27.81 3.25 -7.76
CA ALA A 184 27.97 4.57 -8.31
C ALA A 184 27.94 4.39 -9.84
N ALA A 185 26.93 4.96 -10.48
CA ALA A 185 26.97 5.14 -11.92
C ALA A 185 28.30 5.84 -12.19
N ALA A 186 29.10 5.23 -13.07
CA ALA A 186 30.40 5.73 -13.47
C ALA A 186 30.32 7.24 -13.75
N PRO A 187 31.34 8.03 -13.37
CA PRO A 187 31.33 9.46 -13.61
C PRO A 187 31.20 9.70 -15.11
N ALA A 188 30.05 10.22 -15.53
CA ALA A 188 29.89 10.75 -16.87
C ALA A 188 30.88 11.91 -17.00
N GLU A 189 31.76 11.78 -17.99
CA GLU A 189 32.80 12.74 -18.31
C GLU A 189 32.25 14.17 -18.36
N SER A 190 33.01 15.05 -17.73
CA SER A 190 32.90 16.49 -17.80
C SER A 190 32.69 16.94 -19.25
N THR A 191 31.56 17.56 -19.52
CA THR A 191 31.47 18.61 -20.53
C THR A 191 31.30 19.92 -19.78
N GLU A 192 32.39 20.70 -19.76
CA GLU A 192 32.34 22.11 -19.40
C GLU A 192 31.31 22.81 -20.28
N THR A 193 30.33 23.44 -19.67
CA THR A 193 29.72 24.63 -20.26
C THR A 193 29.47 25.62 -19.14
N THR A 194 30.33 26.62 -19.11
CA THR A 194 30.28 27.83 -18.31
C THR A 194 28.99 28.60 -18.59
N ALA A 195 28.18 28.88 -17.57
CA ALA A 195 27.35 30.10 -17.50
C ALA A 195 26.74 30.31 -16.11
N GLN A 196 27.38 31.21 -15.37
CA GLN A 196 26.87 32.22 -14.43
C GLN A 196 25.47 32.08 -13.81
N SER A 197 25.48 32.21 -12.47
CA SER A 197 24.36 32.64 -11.63
C SER A 197 23.62 33.86 -12.19
N ALA A 198 22.29 33.78 -12.17
CA ALA A 198 21.43 34.94 -12.06
C ALA A 198 20.18 34.59 -11.22
N ASN A 199 20.05 35.26 -10.08
CA ASN A 199 18.80 35.37 -9.34
C ASN A 199 17.70 35.89 -10.27
N THR A 200 16.55 35.21 -10.32
CA THR A 200 15.28 35.89 -10.64
C THR A 200 14.12 35.26 -9.87
N SER A 201 13.37 36.12 -9.20
CA SER A 201 12.17 35.84 -8.42
C SER A 201 10.99 35.37 -9.29
N ALA A 202 10.26 34.35 -8.81
CA ALA A 202 8.82 34.01 -8.91
C ALA A 202 8.02 34.32 -10.21
N PRO A 203 7.05 33.45 -10.62
CA PRO A 203 5.80 33.34 -9.88
C PRO A 203 5.28 31.92 -9.64
N THR A 204 4.37 31.86 -8.67
CA THR A 204 3.47 30.77 -8.25
C THR A 204 3.03 29.81 -9.36
N SER A 205 3.33 28.53 -9.19
CA SER A 205 2.59 27.42 -9.79
C SER A 205 2.08 26.49 -8.67
N THR A 206 0.84 26.06 -8.85
CA THR A 206 0.05 25.18 -7.96
C THR A 206 0.86 24.01 -7.38
N PRO A 207 0.60 23.58 -6.13
CA PRO A 207 1.35 22.50 -5.52
C PRO A 207 1.21 21.24 -6.38
N ILE A 208 2.36 20.72 -6.84
CA ILE A 208 2.46 19.40 -7.43
C ILE A 208 2.07 18.42 -6.33
N PRO A 209 1.13 17.47 -6.53
CA PRO A 209 0.96 16.39 -5.57
C PRO A 209 2.30 15.66 -5.50
N ASP A 210 2.88 15.57 -4.31
CA ASP A 210 4.14 14.86 -4.08
C ASP A 210 3.93 13.42 -4.50
N VAL A 211 4.47 13.04 -5.67
CA VAL A 211 4.48 11.66 -6.11
C VAL A 211 5.60 10.99 -5.35
N THR A 212 5.29 10.48 -4.18
CA THR A 212 6.20 9.63 -3.43
C THR A 212 6.45 8.38 -4.27
N VAL A 213 7.66 8.25 -4.81
CA VAL A 213 8.08 7.07 -5.55
C VAL A 213 8.23 5.93 -4.54
N ASP A 214 7.20 5.11 -4.41
CA ASP A 214 7.19 3.96 -3.53
C ASP A 214 7.53 2.71 -4.36
N SER A 215 8.77 2.23 -4.20
CA SER A 215 9.26 0.96 -4.76
C SER A 215 9.38 -0.15 -3.71
N SER A 216 8.76 0.01 -2.53
CA SER A 216 8.92 -0.89 -1.37
C SER A 216 8.48 -2.33 -1.64
N ASN A 217 7.49 -2.52 -2.50
CA ASN A 217 7.01 -3.83 -2.95
C ASN A 217 6.31 -3.72 -4.31
N GLU A 218 6.08 -4.84 -5.00
CA GLU A 218 5.51 -4.86 -6.36
C GLU A 218 4.11 -4.22 -6.44
N LYS A 219 3.29 -4.32 -5.38
CA LYS A 219 1.98 -3.67 -5.32
C LYS A 219 2.11 -2.15 -5.17
N ALA A 220 3.01 -1.69 -4.30
CA ALA A 220 3.31 -0.28 -4.11
C ALA A 220 3.96 0.34 -5.35
N TRP A 221 4.88 -0.39 -5.98
CA TRP A 221 5.50 0.00 -7.26
C TRP A 221 4.47 0.12 -8.37
N LYS A 222 3.57 -0.87 -8.51
CA LYS A 222 2.44 -0.79 -9.42
C LYS A 222 1.57 0.44 -9.11
N GLN A 223 1.28 0.72 -7.85
CA GLN A 223 0.48 1.89 -7.47
C GLN A 223 1.19 3.22 -7.79
N THR A 224 2.50 3.30 -7.56
CA THR A 224 3.34 4.44 -7.95
C THR A 224 3.29 4.65 -9.45
N LEU A 225 3.49 3.59 -10.25
CA LEU A 225 3.42 3.66 -11.71
C LEU A 225 2.04 4.12 -12.21
N LEU A 226 0.96 3.63 -11.61
CA LEU A 226 -0.41 4.05 -11.92
C LEU A 226 -0.63 5.53 -11.57
N THR A 227 -0.15 5.98 -10.40
CA THR A 227 -0.27 7.38 -9.96
C THR A 227 0.51 8.32 -10.88
N VAL A 228 1.73 7.94 -11.28
CA VAL A 228 2.52 8.70 -12.27
C VAL A 228 1.79 8.71 -13.62
N ALA A 229 1.23 7.58 -14.05
CA ALA A 229 0.47 7.51 -15.30
C ALA A 229 -0.76 8.42 -15.27
N ASP A 230 -1.50 8.45 -14.16
CA ASP A 230 -2.66 9.32 -13.96
C ASP A 230 -2.26 10.81 -14.09
N LEU A 231 -1.20 11.23 -13.38
CA LEU A 231 -0.70 12.59 -13.44
C LEU A 231 -0.21 13.01 -14.82
N ILE A 232 0.45 12.11 -15.56
CA ILE A 232 0.84 12.37 -16.95
C ILE A 232 -0.40 12.52 -17.83
N CYS A 233 -1.40 11.64 -17.69
CA CYS A 233 -2.64 11.73 -18.47
C CYS A 233 -3.45 12.99 -18.16
N GLU A 234 -3.46 13.46 -16.91
CA GLU A 234 -4.13 14.69 -16.51
C GLU A 234 -3.46 15.94 -17.08
N ARG A 235 -2.11 15.99 -17.02
CA ARG A 235 -1.33 17.14 -17.50
C ARG A 235 -1.20 17.17 -19.02
N GLN A 236 -1.14 16.01 -19.66
CA GLN A 236 -0.86 15.83 -21.08
C GLN A 236 -1.76 14.72 -21.65
N SER A 237 -3.06 15.02 -21.77
CA SER A 237 -4.08 14.02 -22.15
C SER A 237 -3.90 13.43 -23.56
N ASP A 238 -3.19 14.15 -24.44
CA ASP A 238 -2.86 13.78 -25.81
C ASP A 238 -1.47 13.10 -25.94
N SER A 239 -0.70 13.01 -24.84
CA SER A 239 0.59 12.33 -24.80
C SER A 239 0.41 10.83 -24.58
N PRO A 240 1.05 9.96 -25.38
CA PRO A 240 0.92 8.51 -25.24
C PRO A 240 1.60 7.95 -23.98
N VAL A 241 2.53 8.70 -23.36
CA VAL A 241 3.43 8.19 -22.31
C VAL A 241 2.67 7.68 -21.10
N GLY A 242 1.67 8.43 -20.61
CA GLY A 242 0.86 8.02 -19.45
C GLY A 242 0.09 6.72 -19.73
N TYR A 243 -0.50 6.59 -20.91
CA TYR A 243 -1.25 5.40 -21.30
C TYR A 243 -0.35 4.17 -21.42
N ARG A 244 0.86 4.31 -21.99
CA ARG A 244 1.86 3.23 -22.06
C ARG A 244 2.33 2.80 -20.68
N LEU A 245 2.64 3.76 -19.81
CA LEU A 245 3.05 3.51 -18.43
C LEU A 245 1.97 2.75 -17.66
N ARG A 246 0.69 3.11 -17.84
CA ARG A 246 -0.44 2.40 -17.23
C ARG A 246 -0.51 0.94 -17.69
N ARG A 247 -0.33 0.65 -18.99
CA ARG A 247 -0.33 -0.73 -19.51
C ARG A 247 0.84 -1.53 -18.95
N TYR A 248 2.03 -0.94 -18.90
CA TYR A 248 3.18 -1.55 -18.23
C TYR A 248 2.85 -1.90 -16.77
N ALA A 249 2.32 -0.96 -16.00
CA ALA A 249 1.94 -1.17 -14.60
C ALA A 249 0.93 -2.32 -14.43
N ILE A 250 -0.03 -2.47 -15.35
CA ILE A 250 -1.05 -3.51 -15.30
C ILE A 250 -0.47 -4.90 -15.68
N TRP A 251 0.34 -4.97 -16.73
CA TRP A 251 0.71 -6.24 -17.37
C TRP A 251 2.12 -6.76 -17.08
N HIS A 252 3.04 -5.94 -16.55
CA HIS A 252 4.44 -6.37 -16.34
C HIS A 252 4.55 -7.59 -15.41
N THR A 253 3.67 -7.70 -14.42
CA THR A 253 3.64 -8.81 -13.45
C THR A 253 2.98 -10.07 -14.03
N LEU A 254 2.17 -9.94 -15.08
CA LEU A 254 1.44 -11.04 -15.71
C LEU A 254 2.36 -11.78 -16.68
N THR A 255 3.24 -12.63 -16.15
CA THR A 255 4.23 -13.39 -16.94
C THR A 255 3.69 -14.73 -17.44
N THR A 256 2.60 -15.23 -16.87
CA THR A 256 1.93 -16.47 -17.25
C THR A 256 0.44 -16.23 -17.48
N ALA A 257 -0.17 -17.04 -18.35
CA ALA A 257 -1.60 -17.01 -18.59
C ALA A 257 -2.38 -17.59 -17.40
N PRO A 258 -3.61 -17.11 -17.13
CA PRO A 258 -4.45 -17.65 -16.07
C PRO A 258 -4.79 -19.11 -16.33
N MET A 259 -4.95 -19.89 -15.26
CA MET A 259 -5.33 -21.30 -15.37
C MET A 259 -6.70 -21.43 -16.06
N ALA A 260 -6.75 -22.25 -17.10
CA ALA A 260 -7.94 -22.53 -17.87
C ALA A 260 -8.23 -24.04 -17.89
N ASN A 261 -9.50 -24.42 -18.05
CA ASN A 261 -9.88 -25.81 -18.26
C ASN A 261 -9.60 -26.27 -19.70
N GLY A 262 -9.91 -27.54 -20.03
CA GLY A 262 -9.68 -28.11 -21.36
C GLY A 262 -10.39 -27.40 -22.52
N ALA A 263 -11.36 -26.52 -22.23
CA ALA A 263 -12.07 -25.70 -23.22
C ALA A 263 -11.58 -24.24 -23.27
N GLY A 264 -10.49 -23.88 -22.58
CA GLY A 264 -9.97 -22.51 -22.54
C GLY A 264 -10.71 -21.57 -21.57
N LYS A 265 -11.64 -22.11 -20.77
CA LYS A 265 -12.42 -21.33 -19.80
C LYS A 265 -11.63 -21.09 -18.52
N THR A 266 -11.53 -19.83 -18.13
CA THR A 266 -10.88 -19.38 -16.89
C THR A 266 -11.92 -19.18 -15.77
N PRO A 267 -11.51 -19.23 -14.48
CA PRO A 267 -12.40 -18.90 -13.36
C PRO A 267 -12.58 -17.38 -13.16
N LEU A 268 -12.08 -16.55 -14.08
CA LEU A 268 -12.11 -15.09 -13.98
C LEU A 268 -13.48 -14.55 -14.36
N ALA A 269 -14.00 -13.62 -13.57
CA ALA A 269 -15.24 -12.93 -13.90
C ALA A 269 -15.02 -11.95 -15.07
N PRO A 270 -15.95 -11.86 -16.02
CA PRO A 270 -15.92 -10.86 -17.08
C PRO A 270 -16.19 -9.46 -16.52
N THR A 271 -15.85 -8.42 -17.28
CA THR A 271 -16.35 -7.07 -17.01
C THR A 271 -17.87 -7.05 -17.16
N SER A 272 -18.55 -6.29 -16.30
CA SER A 272 -20.02 -6.14 -16.34
C SER A 272 -20.50 -5.74 -17.74
N ALA A 273 -21.41 -6.54 -18.30
CA ALA A 273 -22.01 -6.28 -19.62
C ALA A 273 -22.74 -4.93 -19.67
N ASP A 274 -23.42 -4.55 -18.58
CA ASP A 274 -24.12 -3.26 -18.47
C ASP A 274 -23.14 -2.09 -18.57
N ARG A 275 -21.98 -2.17 -17.89
CA ARG A 275 -20.94 -1.13 -17.96
C ARG A 275 -20.33 -1.04 -19.37
N THR A 276 -20.07 -2.18 -20.01
CA THR A 276 -19.58 -2.21 -21.40
C THR A 276 -20.58 -1.57 -22.36
N ALA A 277 -21.87 -1.88 -22.21
CA ALA A 277 -22.95 -1.30 -23.00
C ALA A 277 -23.07 0.23 -22.77
N GLU A 278 -22.92 0.69 -21.53
CA GLU A 278 -22.91 2.12 -21.19
C GLU A 278 -21.75 2.86 -21.89
N TYR A 279 -20.54 2.30 -21.88
CA TYR A 279 -19.40 2.90 -22.56
C TYR A 279 -19.59 2.95 -24.08
N LEU A 280 -20.10 1.87 -24.67
CA LEU A 280 -20.44 1.81 -26.10
C LEU A 280 -21.49 2.86 -26.49
N ALA A 281 -22.51 3.04 -25.66
CA ALA A 281 -23.56 4.04 -25.91
C ALA A 281 -23.02 5.48 -25.88
N LYS A 282 -22.04 5.77 -25.01
CA LYS A 282 -21.40 7.10 -24.90
C LYS A 282 -20.29 7.34 -25.93
N LEU A 283 -19.74 6.28 -26.53
CA LEU A 283 -18.60 6.35 -27.45
C LEU A 283 -18.77 7.31 -28.65
N PRO A 284 -19.95 7.44 -29.29
CA PRO A 284 -20.11 8.40 -30.40
C PRO A 284 -19.87 9.86 -29.99
N ALA A 285 -20.14 10.20 -28.73
CA ALA A 285 -19.94 11.51 -28.13
C ALA A 285 -18.85 11.44 -27.04
N ALA A 286 -17.80 10.67 -27.28
CA ALA A 286 -16.73 10.45 -26.30
C ALA A 286 -16.10 11.77 -25.86
N ASP A 287 -16.03 11.94 -24.55
CA ASP A 287 -15.31 13.02 -23.89
C ASP A 287 -14.13 12.46 -23.08
N LYS A 288 -13.36 13.36 -22.46
CA LYS A 288 -12.22 12.99 -21.61
C LYS A 288 -12.65 12.12 -20.43
N SER A 289 -13.86 12.35 -19.89
CA SER A 289 -14.37 11.63 -18.73
C SER A 289 -14.67 10.17 -19.07
N LEU A 290 -15.23 9.91 -20.25
CA LEU A 290 -15.48 8.57 -20.75
C LEU A 290 -14.16 7.79 -20.91
N LEU A 291 -13.15 8.42 -21.51
CA LEU A 291 -11.84 7.79 -21.65
C LEU A 291 -11.25 7.45 -20.27
N GLN A 292 -11.31 8.36 -19.29
CA GLN A 292 -10.86 8.09 -17.92
C GLN A 292 -11.63 6.94 -17.24
N GLN A 293 -12.95 6.86 -17.41
CA GLN A 293 -13.78 5.79 -16.84
C GLN A 293 -13.43 4.41 -17.45
N ILE A 294 -13.19 4.37 -18.76
CA ILE A 294 -12.74 3.15 -19.44
C ILE A 294 -11.36 2.74 -18.89
N GLU A 295 -10.40 3.67 -18.81
CA GLU A 295 -9.05 3.44 -18.28
C GLU A 295 -9.05 2.93 -16.82
N GLN A 296 -9.94 3.47 -15.99
CA GLN A 296 -10.11 2.99 -14.60
C GLN A 296 -10.62 1.55 -14.57
N SER A 297 -11.58 1.23 -15.45
CA SER A 297 -12.12 -0.13 -15.56
C SER A 297 -11.06 -1.13 -16.04
N LEU A 298 -10.22 -0.73 -16.99
CA LEU A 298 -9.08 -1.53 -17.49
C LEU A 298 -8.05 -1.83 -16.40
N THR A 299 -7.83 -0.90 -15.48
CA THR A 299 -6.90 -1.08 -14.36
C THR A 299 -7.38 -2.19 -13.40
N LEU A 300 -8.70 -2.33 -13.23
CA LEU A 300 -9.32 -3.34 -12.38
C LEU A 300 -9.54 -4.69 -13.09
N ALA A 301 -9.60 -4.69 -14.43
CA ALA A 301 -9.85 -5.88 -15.25
C ALA A 301 -8.72 -6.11 -16.27
N PRO A 302 -7.55 -6.64 -15.86
CA PRO A 302 -6.36 -6.74 -16.72
C PRO A 302 -6.52 -7.59 -17.99
N TYR A 303 -7.50 -8.50 -17.99
CA TYR A 303 -7.78 -9.42 -19.10
C TYR A 303 -8.99 -8.98 -19.95
N TRP A 304 -9.59 -7.83 -19.68
CA TRP A 304 -10.66 -7.26 -20.51
C TRP A 304 -10.05 -6.55 -21.72
N LEU A 305 -9.59 -7.32 -22.71
CA LEU A 305 -8.79 -6.81 -23.81
C LEU A 305 -9.63 -5.97 -24.80
N ASP A 306 -10.91 -6.31 -24.98
CA ASP A 306 -11.84 -5.50 -25.79
C ASP A 306 -11.99 -4.08 -25.25
N GLY A 307 -11.86 -3.89 -23.92
CA GLY A 307 -11.86 -2.56 -23.32
C GLY A 307 -10.72 -1.67 -23.83
N HIS A 308 -9.59 -2.24 -24.23
CA HIS A 308 -8.48 -1.48 -24.82
C HIS A 308 -8.82 -0.99 -26.23
N ALA A 309 -9.58 -1.78 -27.01
CA ALA A 309 -10.11 -1.34 -28.29
C ALA A 309 -11.10 -0.18 -28.11
N LEU A 310 -11.95 -0.23 -27.07
CA LEU A 310 -12.85 0.86 -26.71
C LEU A 310 -12.10 2.12 -26.30
N ALA A 311 -11.07 2.00 -25.46
CA ALA A 311 -10.22 3.12 -25.06
C ALA A 311 -9.53 3.78 -26.26
N ALA A 312 -9.00 2.98 -27.19
CA ALA A 312 -8.39 3.49 -28.42
C ALA A 312 -9.42 4.23 -29.30
N GLN A 313 -10.64 3.70 -29.46
CA GLN A 313 -11.71 4.37 -30.19
C GLN A 313 -12.12 5.68 -29.53
N ALA A 314 -12.23 5.72 -28.19
CA ALA A 314 -12.54 6.95 -27.46
C ALA A 314 -11.44 8.01 -27.63
N ALA A 315 -10.16 7.59 -27.58
CA ALA A 315 -9.02 8.47 -27.85
C ALA A 315 -9.04 9.01 -29.29
N GLU A 316 -9.41 8.21 -30.30
CA GLU A 316 -9.56 8.69 -31.68
C GLU A 316 -10.66 9.74 -31.83
N LYS A 317 -11.80 9.56 -31.14
CA LYS A 317 -12.90 10.53 -31.14
C LYS A 317 -12.51 11.87 -30.51
N LEU A 318 -11.61 11.84 -29.53
CA LEU A 318 -11.00 13.02 -28.93
C LEU A 318 -9.89 13.66 -29.79
N GLY A 319 -9.51 13.04 -30.90
CA GLY A 319 -8.41 13.49 -31.76
C GLY A 319 -7.03 13.02 -31.31
N TYR A 320 -6.92 12.21 -30.26
CA TYR A 320 -5.66 11.70 -29.71
C TYR A 320 -5.17 10.46 -30.46
N ARG A 321 -4.91 10.61 -31.77
CA ARG A 321 -4.52 9.47 -32.64
C ARG A 321 -3.26 8.76 -32.16
N VAL A 322 -2.25 9.51 -31.72
CA VAL A 322 -0.99 8.94 -31.22
C VAL A 322 -1.22 8.11 -29.95
N VAL A 323 -2.18 8.52 -29.09
CA VAL A 323 -2.60 7.74 -27.91
C VAL A 323 -3.32 6.46 -28.33
N ALA A 324 -4.24 6.56 -29.29
CA ALA A 324 -4.96 5.39 -29.79
C ALA A 324 -4.02 4.32 -30.37
N ASP A 325 -3.05 4.74 -31.18
CA ASP A 325 -2.03 3.85 -31.74
C ASP A 325 -1.14 3.26 -30.63
N ALA A 326 -0.74 4.06 -29.64
CA ALA A 326 0.01 3.57 -28.50
C ALA A 326 -0.76 2.49 -27.70
N ILE A 327 -2.05 2.67 -27.45
CA ILE A 327 -2.88 1.68 -26.76
C ILE A 327 -2.93 0.37 -27.56
N ARG A 328 -3.07 0.45 -28.88
CA ARG A 328 -3.07 -0.72 -29.77
C ARG A 328 -1.72 -1.44 -29.77
N ASP A 329 -0.62 -0.69 -29.82
CA ASP A 329 0.73 -1.26 -29.83
C ASP A 329 1.04 -2.00 -28.53
N GLU A 330 0.69 -1.41 -27.37
CA GLU A 330 0.89 -2.08 -26.08
C GLU A 330 0.04 -3.35 -25.95
N LEU A 331 -1.21 -3.33 -26.44
CA LEU A 331 -2.05 -4.53 -26.46
C LEU A 331 -1.45 -5.62 -27.36
N ARG A 332 -0.96 -5.24 -28.55
CA ARG A 332 -0.29 -6.17 -29.47
C ARG A 332 0.95 -6.77 -28.82
N ALA A 333 1.81 -5.97 -28.21
CA ALA A 333 3.00 -6.44 -27.50
C ALA A 333 2.65 -7.40 -26.35
N PHE A 334 1.55 -7.14 -25.62
CA PHE A 334 1.08 -8.06 -24.58
C PHE A 334 0.58 -9.39 -25.14
N LEU A 335 -0.16 -9.37 -26.24
CA LEU A 335 -0.64 -10.58 -26.93
C LEU A 335 0.50 -11.37 -27.58
N ASP A 336 1.51 -10.70 -28.14
CA ASP A 336 2.69 -11.36 -28.70
C ASP A 336 3.49 -12.08 -27.61
N ARG A 337 3.52 -11.51 -26.39
CA ARG A 337 4.15 -12.11 -25.21
C ARG A 337 3.36 -13.29 -24.65
N LEU A 338 2.03 -13.23 -24.67
CA LEU A 338 1.13 -14.28 -24.18
C LEU A 338 0.05 -14.63 -25.22
N PRO A 339 0.41 -15.30 -26.33
CA PRO A 339 -0.50 -15.53 -27.45
C PRO A 339 -1.67 -16.46 -27.10
N VAL A 340 -1.53 -17.26 -26.04
CA VAL A 340 -2.62 -18.13 -25.55
C VAL A 340 -3.84 -17.32 -25.10
N LEU A 341 -3.68 -16.07 -24.68
CA LEU A 341 -4.79 -15.21 -24.22
C LEU A 341 -5.86 -15.01 -25.30
N GLN A 342 -5.49 -15.08 -26.58
CA GLN A 342 -6.43 -14.96 -27.72
C GLN A 342 -7.45 -16.11 -27.78
N ARG A 343 -7.21 -17.21 -27.06
CA ARG A 343 -8.07 -18.40 -27.06
C ARG A 343 -8.76 -18.64 -25.71
N LEU A 344 -8.59 -17.74 -24.75
CA LEU A 344 -9.17 -17.88 -23.41
C LEU A 344 -10.51 -17.16 -23.30
N THR A 345 -11.36 -17.70 -22.43
CA THR A 345 -12.66 -17.12 -22.10
C THR A 345 -12.80 -16.89 -20.60
N PHE A 346 -13.68 -15.97 -20.21
CA PHE A 346 -14.10 -15.75 -18.83
C PHE A 346 -15.02 -16.88 -18.33
N SER A 347 -15.43 -16.78 -17.07
CA SER A 347 -16.29 -17.75 -16.38
C SER A 347 -17.70 -17.86 -16.97
N ASP A 348 -18.16 -16.86 -17.73
CA ASP A 348 -19.42 -16.85 -18.47
C ASP A 348 -19.27 -17.27 -19.96
N MET A 349 -18.07 -17.70 -20.37
CA MET A 349 -17.68 -18.05 -21.76
C MET A 349 -17.50 -16.87 -22.72
N SER A 350 -17.64 -15.61 -22.26
CA SER A 350 -17.25 -14.47 -23.10
C SER A 350 -15.73 -14.51 -23.37
N PRO A 351 -15.27 -14.19 -24.59
CA PRO A 351 -13.85 -14.25 -24.92
C PRO A 351 -13.08 -13.10 -24.25
N PHE A 352 -11.79 -13.28 -24.02
CA PHE A 352 -10.93 -12.17 -23.56
C PHE A 352 -10.79 -11.07 -24.62
N ILE A 353 -10.87 -11.46 -25.90
CA ILE A 353 -10.81 -10.60 -27.08
C ILE A 353 -11.78 -11.13 -28.14
N SER A 354 -12.65 -10.26 -28.67
CA SER A 354 -13.72 -10.62 -29.62
C SER A 354 -13.35 -10.47 -31.09
#